data_AF-W8VVQ5-F1
#
_entry.id   AF-W8VVQ5-F1
#
_cell.length_a   1.000
_cell.length_b   1.000
_cell.length_c   1.000
_cell.angle_alpha   90.00
_cell.angle_beta   90.00
_cell.angle_gamma   90.00
#
_symmetry.space_group_name_H-M   'P 1'
#
loop_
_entity.id
_entity.type
_entity.pdbx_description
1 polymer ?
#
loop_
_entity_poly.entity_id
_entity_poly.type
_entity_poly.pdbx_seq_one_letter_code
_entity_poly.pdbx_strand_id
1 'polypeptide(L)'
;MKKLLLLLLVITAMVGCQTVRVSQDYAIGTDFNQYKTFAYLKKGIDEAQISELDKKRILRAIDSEMIAKGFTKSENPDVLVSIFTDSKERVNVYNN
;
A
#
# COMPACT_ATOMS: atom_id res chain seq x y z
N MET A 1 35.70 6.78 26.54
CA MET A 1 34.41 7.36 26.98
C MET A 1 33.74 8.23 25.91
N LYS A 2 34.35 9.33 25.43
CA LYS A 2 33.74 10.20 24.38
C LYS A 2 33.35 9.48 23.07
N LYS A 3 34.19 8.56 22.57
CA LYS A 3 33.89 7.77 21.35
C LYS A 3 32.68 6.82 21.52
N LEU A 4 32.49 6.29 22.73
CA LEU A 4 31.37 5.41 23.06
C LEU A 4 30.05 6.20 23.14
N LEU A 5 30.10 7.41 23.71
CA LEU A 5 28.96 8.33 23.76
C LEU A 5 28.52 8.76 22.34
N LEU A 6 29.49 9.02 21.45
CA LEU A 6 29.23 9.41 20.07
C LEU A 6 28.65 8.25 19.26
N LEU A 7 29.14 7.02 19.48
CA LEU A 7 28.56 5.80 18.89
C LEU A 7 27.10 5.60 19.35
N LEU A 8 26.84 5.77 20.65
CA LEU A 8 25.49 5.62 21.23
C LEU A 8 24.52 6.65 20.65
N LEU A 9 24.97 7.90 20.47
CA LEU A 9 24.18 8.96 19.84
C LEU A 9 23.76 8.61 18.42
N VAL A 10 24.70 8.10 17.61
CA VAL A 10 24.42 7.68 16.23
C VAL A 10 23.44 6.52 16.19
N ILE A 11 23.62 5.51 17.05
CA ILE A 11 22.71 4.37 17.13
C ILE A 11 21.30 4.83 17.50
N THR A 12 21.18 5.73 18.49
CA THR A 12 19.87 6.22 18.96
C THR A 12 19.18 7.09 17.90
N ALA A 13 19.93 7.88 17.14
CA ALA A 13 19.41 8.66 16.02
C ALA A 13 18.84 7.80 14.88
N MET A 14 19.28 6.54 14.75
CA MET A 14 18.81 5.62 13.70
C MET A 14 17.53 4.84 14.08
N VAL A 15 17.07 4.88 15.35
CA VAL A 15 15.90 4.11 15.81
C VAL A 15 14.54 4.76 15.43
N GLY A 16 14.56 5.98 14.91
CA GLY A 16 13.33 6.76 14.66
C GLY A 16 12.46 6.33 13.46
N CYS A 17 12.90 5.42 12.60
CA CYS A 17 12.12 5.02 11.43
C CYS A 17 10.94 4.10 11.82
N GLN A 18 9.76 4.66 12.03
CA GLN A 18 8.51 3.89 12.02
C GLN A 18 8.11 3.57 10.59
N THR A 19 8.20 2.28 10.23
CA THR A 19 7.75 1.79 8.93
C THR A 19 6.24 1.49 8.92
N VAL A 20 5.66 1.46 7.72
CA VAL A 20 4.28 1.00 7.49
C VAL A 20 4.23 -0.51 7.73
N ARG A 21 3.21 -0.98 8.45
CA ARG A 21 2.96 -2.42 8.64
C ARG A 21 2.18 -2.95 7.45
N VAL A 22 2.71 -3.98 6.78
CA VAL A 22 2.07 -4.63 5.63
C VAL A 22 1.85 -6.10 5.97
N SER A 23 0.67 -6.63 5.63
CA SER A 23 0.33 -8.04 5.72
C SER A 23 -0.20 -8.49 4.34
N GLN A 24 0.16 -9.70 3.93
CA GLN A 24 -0.20 -10.26 2.63
C GLN A 24 -0.60 -11.72 2.81
N ASP A 25 -1.62 -12.15 2.07
CA ASP A 25 -2.12 -13.52 2.06
C ASP A 25 -2.49 -13.91 0.61
N TYR A 26 -2.34 -15.20 0.28
CA TYR A 26 -2.56 -15.73 -1.07
C TYR A 26 -2.85 -17.24 -1.04
N ALA A 27 -3.51 -17.73 -2.10
CA ALA A 27 -3.84 -19.15 -2.23
C ALA A 27 -2.59 -20.01 -2.53
N ILE A 28 -2.29 -20.94 -1.62
CA ILE A 28 -1.18 -21.90 -1.76
C ILE A 28 -1.51 -22.90 -2.87
N GLY A 29 -0.54 -23.18 -3.74
CA GLY A 29 -0.69 -24.14 -4.84
C GLY A 29 -1.20 -23.54 -6.15
N THR A 30 -1.56 -22.25 -6.16
CA THR A 30 -1.92 -21.53 -7.38
C THR A 30 -0.67 -21.06 -8.12
N ASP A 31 -0.54 -21.41 -9.40
CA ASP A 31 0.48 -20.83 -10.27
C ASP A 31 0.01 -19.46 -10.80
N PHE A 32 0.51 -18.38 -10.20
CA PHE A 32 0.17 -17.03 -10.63
C PHE A 32 0.84 -16.62 -11.96
N ASN A 33 1.79 -17.39 -12.48
CA ASN A 33 2.43 -17.09 -13.76
C ASN A 33 1.47 -17.25 -14.95
N GLN A 34 0.36 -17.97 -14.77
CA GLN A 34 -0.65 -18.15 -15.82
C GLN A 34 -1.46 -16.87 -16.10
N TYR A 35 -1.49 -15.92 -15.17
CA TYR A 35 -2.21 -14.67 -15.31
C TYR A 35 -1.29 -13.59 -15.89
N LYS A 36 -1.74 -12.87 -16.91
CA LYS A 36 -0.93 -11.86 -17.62
C LYS A 36 -1.60 -10.51 -17.70
N THR A 37 -2.91 -10.46 -17.56
CA THR A 37 -3.70 -9.25 -17.73
C THR A 37 -4.45 -8.87 -16.47
N PHE A 38 -4.61 -7.56 -16.24
CA PHE A 38 -5.36 -7.05 -15.11
C PHE A 38 -6.26 -5.87 -15.48
N ALA A 39 -7.31 -5.67 -14.70
CA ALA A 39 -8.10 -4.44 -14.70
C ALA A 39 -8.60 -4.12 -13.29
N TYR A 40 -9.13 -2.91 -13.11
CA TYR A 40 -9.74 -2.51 -11.86
C TYR A 40 -11.20 -2.94 -11.79
N LEU A 41 -11.59 -3.49 -10.65
CA LEU A 41 -12.99 -3.68 -10.33
C LEU A 41 -13.61 -2.33 -9.99
N LYS A 42 -14.35 -1.73 -10.93
CA LYS A 42 -14.93 -0.39 -10.80
C LYS A 42 -15.66 -0.16 -9.47
N LYS A 43 -16.52 -1.10 -9.07
CA LYS A 43 -17.26 -1.06 -7.81
C LYS A 43 -16.34 -0.91 -6.59
N GLY A 44 -15.23 -1.65 -6.55
CA GLY A 44 -14.29 -1.59 -5.43
C GLY A 44 -13.54 -0.26 -5.34
N ILE A 45 -13.19 0.34 -6.49
CA ILE A 45 -12.50 1.64 -6.50
C ILE A 45 -13.46 2.78 -6.08
N ASP A 46 -14.72 2.70 -6.51
CA ASP A 46 -15.72 3.73 -6.24
C ASP A 46 -16.20 3.73 -4.78
N GLU A 47 -16.23 2.57 -4.13
CA GLU A 47 -16.62 2.42 -2.72
C GLU A 47 -15.54 2.87 -1.72
N ALA A 48 -14.30 3.06 -2.17
CA ALA A 48 -13.21 3.53 -1.32
C ALA A 48 -13.43 4.98 -0.88
N GLN A 49 -13.74 5.18 0.41
CA GLN A 49 -13.97 6.50 1.03
C GLN A 49 -12.65 7.25 1.27
N ILE A 50 -12.01 7.69 0.18
CA ILE A 50 -10.76 8.46 0.20
C ILE A 50 -10.86 9.70 -0.69
N SER A 51 -9.91 10.62 -0.49
CA SER A 51 -9.78 11.78 -1.37
C SER A 51 -9.49 11.35 -2.82
N GLU A 52 -9.96 12.12 -3.81
CA GLU A 52 -9.66 11.87 -5.22
C GLU A 52 -8.16 11.91 -5.54
N LEU A 53 -7.40 12.72 -4.79
CA LEU A 53 -5.94 12.79 -4.92
C LEU A 53 -5.30 11.46 -4.50
N ASP A 54 -5.72 10.90 -3.37
CA ASP A 54 -5.16 9.65 -2.85
C ASP A 54 -5.62 8.46 -3.69
N LYS A 55 -6.87 8.47 -4.16
CA LYS A 55 -7.36 7.48 -5.15
C LYS A 55 -6.44 7.45 -6.38
N LYS A 56 -6.11 8.61 -6.95
CA LYS A 56 -5.20 8.71 -8.11
C LYS A 56 -3.79 8.22 -7.79
N ARG A 57 -3.27 8.48 -6.58
CA ARG A 57 -1.93 8.03 -6.15
C ARG A 57 -1.87 6.52 -5.98
N ILE A 58 -2.88 5.93 -5.33
CA ILE A 58 -2.96 4.48 -5.10
C ILE A 58 -3.06 3.74 -6.42
N LEU A 59 -3.96 4.17 -7.31
CA LEU A 59 -4.12 3.54 -8.63
C LEU A 59 -2.84 3.60 -9.47
N ARG A 60 -2.11 4.73 -9.42
CA ARG A 60 -0.81 4.85 -10.10
C ARG A 60 0.25 3.93 -9.52
N ALA A 61 0.28 3.78 -8.19
CA ALA A 61 1.22 2.87 -7.53
C ALA A 61 0.93 1.41 -7.92
N ILE A 62 -0.34 1.00 -7.89
CA ILE A 62 -0.77 -0.33 -8.32
C ILE A 62 -0.41 -0.56 -9.80
N ASP A 63 -0.71 0.40 -10.69
CA ASP A 63 -0.34 0.30 -12.10
C ASP A 63 1.16 0.06 -12.29
N SER A 64 2.00 0.85 -11.60
CA SER A 64 3.45 0.74 -11.68
C SER A 64 3.94 -0.64 -11.22
N GLU A 65 3.43 -1.14 -10.10
CA GLU A 65 3.81 -2.44 -9.55
C GLU A 65 3.33 -3.61 -10.42
N MET A 66 2.11 -3.54 -10.96
CA MET A 66 1.58 -4.57 -11.85
C MET A 66 2.40 -4.65 -13.15
N ILE A 67 2.74 -3.51 -13.74
CA ILE A 67 3.61 -3.44 -14.92
C ILE A 67 5.01 -3.96 -14.60
N ALA A 68 5.59 -3.58 -13.44
CA ALA A 68 6.89 -4.08 -13.01
C ALA A 68 6.90 -5.61 -12.81
N LYS A 69 5.76 -6.20 -12.45
CA LYS A 69 5.55 -7.65 -12.36
C LYS A 69 5.24 -8.32 -13.72
N GLY A 70 5.19 -7.56 -14.81
CA GLY A 70 4.98 -8.07 -16.16
C GLY A 70 3.51 -8.20 -16.59
N PHE A 71 2.56 -7.61 -15.85
CA PHE A 71 1.16 -7.60 -16.25
C PHE A 71 0.85 -6.47 -17.24
N THR A 72 -0.20 -6.64 -18.04
CA THR A 72 -0.73 -5.62 -18.95
C THR A 72 -2.20 -5.34 -18.68
N LYS A 73 -2.68 -4.13 -19.02
CA LYS A 73 -4.12 -3.82 -18.90
C LYS A 73 -4.91 -4.46 -20.03
N SER A 74 -6.09 -5.00 -19.71
CA SER A 74 -7.01 -5.60 -20.68
C SER A 74 -8.46 -5.26 -20.34
N GLU A 75 -9.32 -5.14 -21.36
CA GLU A 75 -10.78 -5.05 -21.18
C GLU A 75 -11.38 -6.40 -20.74
N ASN A 76 -10.72 -7.51 -21.10
CA ASN A 76 -11.02 -8.86 -20.63
C ASN A 76 -9.83 -9.37 -19.81
N PRO A 77 -9.73 -9.02 -18.52
CA PRO A 77 -8.58 -9.32 -17.69
C PRO A 77 -8.63 -10.74 -17.09
N ASP A 78 -7.47 -11.30 -16.81
CA ASP A 78 -7.33 -12.53 -16.01
C ASP A 78 -7.52 -12.24 -14.52
N VAL A 79 -7.15 -11.04 -14.06
CA VAL A 79 -7.20 -10.62 -12.66
C VAL A 79 -7.92 -9.28 -12.51
N LEU A 80 -8.85 -9.20 -11.56
CA LEU A 80 -9.48 -7.96 -11.17
C LEU A 80 -8.90 -7.47 -9.84
N VAL A 81 -8.44 -6.21 -9.81
CA VAL A 81 -7.91 -5.57 -8.62
C VAL A 81 -8.96 -4.67 -7.99
N SER A 82 -9.21 -4.87 -6.70
CA SER A 82 -10.11 -4.06 -5.88
C SER A 82 -9.34 -3.49 -4.69
N ILE A 83 -9.68 -2.26 -4.28
CA ILE A 83 -9.12 -1.62 -3.08
C ILE A 83 -10.25 -1.32 -2.10
N PHE A 84 -9.94 -1.32 -0.82
CA PHE A 84 -10.83 -0.88 0.24
C PHE A 84 -10.00 -0.10 1.26
N THR A 85 -10.61 0.92 1.84
CA THR A 85 -9.93 1.83 2.76
C THR A 85 -10.86 2.11 3.92
N ASP A 86 -10.32 2.03 5.15
CA ASP A 86 -11.02 2.44 6.36
C ASP A 86 -10.33 3.68 6.92
N SER A 87 -11.10 4.63 7.43
CA SER A 87 -10.57 5.86 8.01
C SER A 87 -11.24 6.11 9.36
N LYS A 88 -10.44 6.51 10.35
CA LYS A 88 -10.92 6.82 11.70
C LYS A 88 -10.60 8.26 12.03
N GLU A 89 -11.63 9.05 12.29
CA GLU A 89 -11.46 10.42 12.76
C GLU A 89 -11.09 10.41 14.24
N ARG A 90 -10.04 11.16 14.61
CA ARG A 90 -9.70 11.38 16.02
C ARG A 90 -10.25 12.74 16.44
N VAL A 91 -11.35 12.73 17.18
CA VAL A 91 -11.94 13.94 17.75
C VAL A 91 -11.22 14.27 19.05
N ASN A 92 -10.55 15.42 19.09
CA ASN A 92 -9.97 15.96 20.33
C ASN A 92 -10.95 16.96 20.93
N VAL A 93 -11.49 16.65 22.11
CA VAL A 93 -12.37 17.55 22.85
C VAL A 93 -11.54 18.31 23.88
N TYR A 94 -11.47 19.63 23.76
CA TYR A 94 -10.88 20.51 24.77
C TYR A 94 -12.01 21.12 25.60
N ASN A 95 -12.05 20.80 26.90
CA ASN A 95 -12.96 21.45 27.83
C ASN A 95 -12.22 22.65 28.44
N ASN A 96 -12.75 23.85 28.25
CA ASN A 96 -12.21 25.09 28.83
C ASN A 96 -12.81 25.33 30.21
#